data_AF-A0A829FFK4-F1
#
_entry.id   AF-A0A829FFK4-F1
#
_cell.length_a   1.000
_cell.length_b   1.000
_cell.length_c   1.000
_cell.angle_alpha   90.00
_cell.angle_beta   90.00
_cell.angle_gamma   90.00
#
_symmetry.space_group_name_H-M   'P 1'
#
loop_
_entity.id
_entity.type
_entity.pdbx_description
1 polymer ?
#
loop_
_entity_poly.entity_id
_entity_poly.type
_entity_poly.pdbx_seq_one_letter_code
_entity_poly.pdbx_strand_id
1 'polypeptide(L)'
;MRNLSNRNKILIIIVVIAVFHLGTNAVLSRIILGPKPPRPAITRGEFDFRLEYEVDGERIVIEDTIVALFDGFSADAGSMAWYRTWRLHLASDKRAQQLLLHELDDGRKIYYHFGGAGFYMGEVSSNVTVTRKDLPGLGIRNSIFYIERGRDTSIGNRKGLTLEELYDDFGIRLVSWEHNPPIENRFE
;
A
#
# COMPACT_ATOMS: atom_id res chain seq x y z
N MET A 1 37.47 -34.08 24.64
CA MET A 1 36.28 -34.02 23.76
C MET A 1 36.19 -35.32 22.97
N ARG A 2 35.14 -36.13 23.16
CA ARG A 2 34.98 -37.40 22.40
C ARG A 2 34.61 -37.07 20.95
N ASN A 3 35.42 -37.56 20.01
CA ASN A 3 35.18 -37.38 18.58
C ASN A 3 34.03 -38.31 18.14
N LEU A 4 32.94 -37.74 17.63
CA LEU A 4 31.79 -38.50 17.14
C LEU A 4 32.18 -39.35 15.93
N SER A 5 31.73 -40.61 15.89
CA SER A 5 31.93 -41.46 14.71
C SER A 5 31.23 -40.86 13.48
N ASN A 6 31.75 -41.14 12.29
CA ASN A 6 31.17 -40.65 11.04
C ASN A 6 29.71 -41.09 10.87
N ARG A 7 29.34 -42.28 11.38
CA ARG A 7 27.95 -42.78 11.38
C ARG A 7 27.04 -41.90 12.23
N ASN A 8 27.49 -41.48 13.41
CA ASN A 8 26.71 -40.61 14.30
C ASN A 8 26.59 -39.20 13.71
N LYS A 9 27.63 -38.69 13.04
CA LYS A 9 27.59 -37.40 12.33
C LYS A 9 26.56 -37.41 11.20
N ILE A 10 26.54 -38.46 10.37
CA ILE A 10 25.56 -38.62 9.29
C ILE A 10 24.13 -38.70 9.85
N LEU A 11 23.91 -39.47 10.92
CA LEU A 11 22.59 -39.60 11.53
C LEU A 11 22.08 -38.28 12.09
N ILE A 12 22.94 -37.50 12.74
CA ILE A 12 22.61 -36.15 13.24
C ILE A 12 22.24 -35.23 12.08
N ILE A 13 22.99 -35.25 10.98
CA ILE A 13 22.69 -34.44 9.79
C ILE A 13 21.31 -34.80 9.22
N ILE A 14 20.99 -36.10 9.09
CA ILE A 14 19.68 -36.56 8.59
C ILE A 14 18.56 -36.09 9.52
N VAL A 15 18.73 -36.21 10.84
CA VAL A 15 17.74 -35.75 11.82
C VAL A 15 17.54 -34.24 11.73
N VAL A 16 18.61 -33.46 11.63
CA VAL A 16 18.53 -32.00 11.48
C VAL A 16 17.79 -31.62 10.19
N ILE A 17 18.09 -32.28 9.07
CA ILE A 17 17.40 -32.06 7.79
C ILE A 17 15.92 -32.43 7.92
N ALA A 18 15.60 -33.58 8.51
CA ALA A 18 14.22 -34.04 8.67
C ALA A 18 13.40 -33.09 9.55
N VAL A 19 13.96 -32.62 10.68
CA VAL A 19 13.32 -31.65 11.58
C VAL A 19 13.11 -30.31 10.86
N PHE A 20 14.08 -29.85 10.07
CA PHE A 20 13.94 -28.63 9.28
C PHE A 20 12.82 -28.76 8.24
N HIS A 21 12.73 -29.87 7.53
CA HIS A 21 11.69 -30.11 6.52
C HIS A 21 10.29 -30.28 7.13
N LEU A 22 10.17 -30.94 8.29
CA LEU A 22 8.90 -31.06 9.01
C LEU A 22 8.40 -29.70 9.50
N GLY A 23 9.31 -28.85 10.01
CA GLY A 23 8.98 -27.50 10.46
C GLY A 23 8.51 -26.59 9.32
N THR A 24 9.23 -26.55 8.19
CA THR A 24 8.86 -25.70 7.06
C THR A 24 7.56 -26.15 6.38
N ASN A 25 7.32 -27.46 6.26
CA ASN A 25 6.08 -27.98 5.69
C ASN A 25 4.85 -27.71 6.58
N ALA A 26 5.00 -27.74 7.91
CA ALA A 26 3.93 -27.38 8.84
C ALA A 26 3.59 -25.87 8.78
N VAL A 27 4.58 -25.02 8.50
CA VAL A 27 4.38 -23.57 8.30
C VAL A 27 3.67 -23.29 6.98
N LEU A 28 4.14 -23.90 5.87
CA LEU A 28 3.51 -23.77 4.56
C LEU A 28 2.07 -24.31 4.54
N SER A 29 1.80 -25.43 5.23
CA SER A 29 0.46 -25.99 5.31
C SER A 29 -0.50 -25.08 6.06
N ARG A 30 -0.06 -24.39 7.12
CA ARG A 30 -0.87 -23.39 7.83
C ARG A 30 -1.25 -22.20 6.97
N ILE A 31 -0.36 -21.76 6.09
CA ILE A 31 -0.64 -20.66 5.17
C ILE A 31 -1.62 -21.12 4.09
N ILE A 32 -1.39 -22.28 3.47
CA ILE A 32 -2.22 -22.78 2.36
C ILE A 32 -3.63 -23.18 2.85
N LEU A 33 -3.73 -23.80 4.03
CA LEU A 33 -4.98 -24.33 4.58
C LEU A 33 -5.64 -23.41 5.62
N GLY A 34 -4.99 -22.27 5.93
CA GLY A 34 -5.52 -21.30 6.87
C GLY A 34 -6.86 -20.71 6.39
N PRO A 35 -7.74 -20.31 7.32
CA PRO A 35 -9.02 -19.72 6.93
C PRO A 35 -8.77 -18.41 6.19
N LYS A 36 -9.48 -18.22 5.08
CA LYS A 36 -9.54 -16.93 4.40
C LYS A 36 -10.38 -15.97 5.23
N PRO A 37 -10.06 -14.66 5.22
CA PRO A 37 -10.90 -13.68 5.87
C PRO A 37 -12.27 -13.62 5.17
N PRO A 38 -13.31 -13.11 5.87
CA PRO A 38 -14.65 -12.96 5.31
C PRO A 38 -14.65 -12.15 4.02
N ARG A 39 -15.55 -12.46 3.09
CA ARG A 39 -15.63 -11.79 1.80
C ARG A 39 -16.38 -10.45 1.97
N PRO A 40 -15.99 -9.37 1.27
CA PRO A 40 -16.76 -8.15 1.31
C PRO A 40 -18.11 -8.33 0.59
N ALA A 41 -19.17 -7.77 1.15
CA ALA A 41 -20.49 -7.70 0.53
C ALA A 41 -20.48 -6.77 -0.69
N ILE A 42 -19.75 -5.65 -0.61
CA ILE A 42 -19.56 -4.71 -1.71
C ILE A 42 -18.17 -4.90 -2.31
N THR A 43 -18.11 -5.31 -3.57
CA THR A 43 -16.85 -5.64 -4.28
C THR A 43 -16.35 -4.54 -5.21
N ARG A 44 -17.11 -3.45 -5.38
CA ARG A 44 -16.73 -2.29 -6.20
C ARG A 44 -17.26 -1.02 -5.57
N GLY A 45 -16.43 0.02 -5.52
CA GLY A 45 -16.81 1.37 -5.10
C GLY A 45 -16.22 2.41 -6.04
N GLU A 46 -16.93 3.52 -6.19
CA GLU A 46 -16.52 4.69 -6.98
C GLU A 46 -16.59 5.92 -6.09
N PHE A 47 -15.53 6.71 -6.09
CA PHE A 47 -15.34 7.82 -5.17
C PHE A 47 -14.84 9.02 -5.93
N ASP A 48 -15.75 9.94 -6.23
CA ASP A 48 -15.40 11.22 -6.84
C ASP A 48 -14.51 12.01 -5.89
N PHE A 49 -13.52 12.70 -6.45
CA PHE A 49 -12.64 13.57 -5.70
C PHE A 49 -12.34 14.86 -6.45
N ARG A 50 -11.89 15.83 -5.68
CA ARG A 50 -11.38 17.11 -6.15
C ARG A 50 -10.12 17.47 -5.36
N LEU A 51 -9.00 17.54 -6.08
CA LEU A 51 -7.71 17.97 -5.58
C LEU A 51 -7.43 19.38 -6.07
N GLU A 52 -7.15 20.29 -5.15
CA GLU A 52 -6.71 21.63 -5.48
C GLU A 52 -5.33 21.91 -4.90
N TYR A 53 -4.47 22.47 -5.72
CA TYR A 53 -3.14 22.91 -5.31
C TYR A 53 -2.72 24.15 -6.10
N GLU A 54 -1.70 24.82 -5.60
CA GLU A 54 -1.06 25.92 -6.30
C GLU A 54 0.39 25.56 -6.60
N VAL A 55 0.87 26.00 -7.76
CA VAL A 55 2.28 25.93 -8.18
C VAL A 55 2.58 27.17 -8.99
N ASP A 56 3.71 27.83 -8.72
CA ASP A 56 4.11 29.08 -9.39
C ASP A 56 3.04 30.20 -9.37
N GLY A 57 2.20 30.21 -8.32
CA GLY A 57 1.10 31.17 -8.18
C GLY A 57 -0.14 30.87 -9.03
N GLU A 58 -0.14 29.80 -9.83
CA GLU A 58 -1.30 29.30 -10.55
C GLU A 58 -2.04 28.25 -9.71
N ARG A 59 -3.39 28.33 -9.69
CA ARG A 59 -4.23 27.35 -9.03
C ARG A 59 -4.67 26.27 -10.01
N ILE A 60 -4.32 25.03 -9.69
CA ILE A 60 -4.64 23.84 -10.48
C ILE A 60 -5.68 23.02 -9.73
N VAL A 61 -6.67 22.53 -10.48
CA VAL A 61 -7.75 21.67 -9.99
C VAL A 61 -7.75 20.38 -10.78
N ILE A 62 -7.72 19.24 -10.08
CA ILE A 62 -7.85 17.90 -10.66
C ILE A 62 -9.11 17.26 -10.07
N GLU A 63 -10.03 16.89 -10.96
CA GLU A 63 -11.27 16.18 -10.63
C GLU A 63 -11.31 14.86 -11.39
N ASP A 64 -11.59 13.77 -10.69
CA ASP A 64 -11.72 12.43 -11.26
C ASP A 64 -12.44 11.52 -10.25
N THR A 65 -12.60 10.25 -10.61
CA THR A 65 -13.22 9.23 -9.78
C THR A 65 -12.20 8.13 -9.48
N ILE A 66 -12.02 7.83 -8.20
CA ILE A 66 -11.28 6.65 -7.74
C ILE A 66 -12.18 5.44 -7.84
N VAL A 67 -11.71 4.38 -8.50
CA VAL A 67 -12.40 3.10 -8.62
C VAL A 67 -11.65 2.07 -7.78
N ALA A 68 -12.32 1.53 -6.77
CA ALA A 68 -11.80 0.47 -5.92
C ALA A 68 -12.53 -0.86 -6.21
N LEU A 69 -11.77 -1.94 -6.37
CA LEU A 69 -12.25 -3.25 -6.77
C LEU A 69 -11.69 -4.34 -5.87
N PHE A 70 -12.54 -5.25 -5.42
CA PHE A 70 -12.10 -6.46 -4.75
C PHE A 70 -11.37 -7.37 -5.73
N ASP A 71 -10.16 -7.79 -5.40
CA ASP A 71 -9.28 -8.58 -6.27
C ASP A 71 -9.01 -9.99 -5.76
N GLY A 72 -9.65 -10.38 -4.66
CA GLY A 72 -9.56 -11.73 -4.09
C GLY A 72 -8.79 -11.77 -2.78
N PHE A 73 -7.95 -12.79 -2.63
CA PHE A 73 -7.22 -13.05 -1.40
C PHE A 73 -5.77 -13.40 -1.72
N SER A 74 -4.86 -12.88 -0.91
CA SER A 74 -3.44 -13.24 -0.95
C SER A 74 -2.99 -13.71 0.42
N ALA A 75 -1.92 -14.50 0.43
CA ALA A 75 -1.26 -14.96 1.63
C ALA A 75 0.06 -14.21 1.81
N ASP A 76 0.35 -13.77 3.03
CA ASP A 76 1.64 -13.19 3.38
C ASP A 76 2.41 -14.19 4.25
N ALA A 77 3.61 -14.57 3.78
CA ALA A 77 4.48 -15.50 4.46
C ALA A 77 5.04 -14.94 5.78
N GLY A 78 5.13 -13.60 5.89
CA GLY A 78 5.58 -12.92 7.11
C GLY A 78 4.53 -12.97 8.22
N SER A 79 3.29 -12.55 7.93
CA SER A 79 2.17 -12.60 8.90
C SER A 79 1.52 -13.97 9.05
N MET A 80 1.86 -14.93 8.17
CA MET A 80 1.30 -16.28 8.13
C MET A 80 -0.24 -16.31 8.04
N ALA A 81 -0.83 -15.32 7.37
CA ALA A 81 -2.28 -15.15 7.28
C ALA A 81 -2.74 -14.79 5.86
N TRP A 82 -4.00 -15.12 5.56
CA TRP A 82 -4.70 -14.62 4.39
C TRP A 82 -5.23 -13.21 4.64
N TYR A 83 -5.14 -12.36 3.64
CA TYR A 83 -5.72 -11.03 3.63
C TYR A 83 -6.49 -10.79 2.33
N ARG A 84 -7.45 -9.86 2.35
CA ARG A 84 -8.18 -9.44 1.16
C ARG A 84 -7.27 -8.57 0.30
N THR A 85 -7.34 -8.79 -1.01
CA THR A 85 -6.65 -7.92 -1.97
C THR A 85 -7.65 -7.00 -2.65
N TRP A 86 -7.17 -5.79 -2.93
CA TRP A 86 -7.94 -4.77 -3.62
C TRP A 86 -7.09 -4.17 -4.73
N ARG A 87 -7.75 -3.81 -5.82
CA ARG A 87 -7.19 -2.94 -6.86
C ARG A 87 -7.83 -1.57 -6.76
N LEU A 88 -7.03 -0.56 -7.04
CA LEU A 88 -7.40 0.84 -7.08
C LEU A 88 -7.02 1.36 -8.46
N HIS A 89 -7.78 2.25 -9.07
CA HIS A 89 -7.32 3.04 -10.20
C HIS A 89 -8.18 4.30 -10.37
N LEU A 90 -7.76 5.21 -11.25
CA LEU A 90 -8.60 6.33 -11.67
C LEU A 90 -9.57 5.90 -12.76
N ALA A 91 -10.73 6.54 -12.86
CA ALA A 91 -11.66 6.31 -13.96
C ALA A 91 -11.05 6.77 -15.30
N SER A 92 -10.31 7.89 -15.29
CA SER A 92 -9.58 8.38 -16.47
C SER A 92 -8.39 7.50 -16.87
N ASP A 93 -7.67 6.92 -15.90
CA ASP A 93 -6.50 6.07 -16.12
C ASP A 93 -6.49 4.83 -15.21
N LYS A 94 -6.76 3.68 -15.83
CA LYS A 94 -6.77 2.37 -15.16
C LYS A 94 -5.41 1.92 -14.63
N ARG A 95 -4.32 2.59 -15.02
CA ARG A 95 -2.96 2.31 -14.55
C ARG A 95 -2.54 3.25 -13.42
N ALA A 96 -3.21 4.39 -13.26
CA ALA A 96 -2.86 5.37 -12.24
C ALA A 96 -3.20 4.85 -10.84
N GLN A 97 -2.20 4.86 -9.97
CA GLN A 97 -2.33 4.60 -8.53
C GLN A 97 -2.09 5.87 -7.68
N GLN A 98 -1.77 6.97 -8.36
CA GLN A 98 -1.31 8.23 -7.79
C GLN A 98 -1.49 9.33 -8.84
N LEU A 99 -1.59 10.58 -8.39
CA LEU A 99 -1.72 11.77 -9.24
C LEU A 99 -0.35 12.40 -9.43
N LEU A 100 0.01 12.75 -10.67
CA LEU A 100 1.18 13.59 -10.94
C LEU A 100 0.79 15.04 -10.66
N LEU A 101 1.44 15.68 -9.68
CA LEU A 101 1.23 17.10 -9.39
C LEU A 101 2.07 17.99 -10.31
N HIS A 102 3.34 17.62 -10.46
CA HIS A 102 4.30 18.43 -11.20
C HIS A 102 5.49 17.59 -11.67
N GLU A 103 6.04 17.96 -12.83
CA GLU A 103 7.29 17.44 -13.36
C GLU A 103 8.27 18.59 -13.44
N LEU A 104 9.38 18.45 -12.71
CA LEU A 104 10.43 19.45 -12.60
C LEU A 104 11.33 19.43 -13.84
N ASP A 105 11.99 20.55 -14.13
CA ASP A 105 12.90 20.69 -15.28
C ASP A 105 14.04 19.65 -15.30
N ASP A 106 14.47 19.20 -14.12
CA ASP A 106 15.50 18.17 -13.97
C ASP A 106 14.98 16.72 -14.14
N GLY A 107 13.68 16.56 -14.42
CA GLY A 107 13.00 15.29 -14.65
C GLY A 107 12.52 14.58 -13.40
N ARG A 108 12.66 15.18 -12.21
CA ARG A 108 12.00 14.69 -10.99
C ARG A 108 10.50 14.90 -11.10
N LYS A 109 9.72 13.97 -10.53
CA LYS A 109 8.25 14.00 -10.57
C LYS A 109 7.69 13.98 -9.17
N ILE A 110 6.74 14.87 -8.89
CA ILE A 110 6.06 14.98 -7.60
C ILE A 110 4.69 14.35 -7.75
N TYR A 111 4.41 13.38 -6.89
CA TYR A 111 3.17 12.64 -6.90
C TYR A 111 2.39 12.82 -5.60
N TYR A 112 1.08 12.71 -5.75
CA TYR A 112 0.13 12.66 -4.67
C TYR A 112 -0.57 11.30 -4.64
N HIS A 113 -0.49 10.62 -3.50
CA HIS A 113 -1.07 9.32 -3.25
C HIS A 113 -2.42 9.47 -2.57
N PHE A 114 -3.48 9.15 -3.31
CA PHE A 114 -4.86 9.24 -2.85
C PHE A 114 -5.29 8.07 -1.96
N GLY A 115 -4.36 7.22 -1.50
CA GLY A 115 -4.65 6.17 -0.52
C GLY A 115 -4.87 4.80 -1.15
N GLY A 116 -5.13 3.80 -0.30
CA GLY A 116 -5.35 2.42 -0.73
C GLY A 116 -6.83 2.08 -0.88
N ALA A 117 -7.16 1.13 -1.75
CA ALA A 117 -8.55 0.73 -1.98
C ALA A 117 -9.24 0.18 -0.73
N GLY A 118 -8.51 -0.49 0.18
CA GLY A 118 -9.07 -0.98 1.44
C GLY A 118 -9.72 0.13 2.29
N PHE A 119 -9.09 1.31 2.37
CA PHE A 119 -9.65 2.47 3.07
C PHE A 119 -11.02 2.86 2.50
N TYR A 120 -11.08 3.05 1.18
CA TYR A 120 -12.31 3.42 0.47
C TYR A 120 -13.40 2.35 0.59
N MET A 121 -13.01 1.07 0.63
CA MET A 121 -13.90 -0.08 0.68
C MET A 121 -14.32 -0.46 2.11
N GLY A 122 -14.10 0.42 3.09
CA GLY A 122 -14.51 0.19 4.47
C GLY A 122 -13.69 -0.87 5.21
N GLU A 123 -12.57 -1.30 4.64
CA GLU A 123 -11.61 -2.18 5.32
C GLU A 123 -10.73 -1.34 6.23
N VAL A 124 -11.31 -0.92 7.35
CA VAL A 124 -10.55 -0.34 8.45
C VAL A 124 -10.10 -1.49 9.34
N SER A 125 -8.80 -1.74 9.41
CA SER A 125 -8.27 -2.74 10.35
C SER A 125 -8.70 -2.35 11.76
N SER A 126 -9.29 -3.29 12.52
CA SER A 126 -9.84 -3.08 13.86
C SER A 126 -8.84 -2.51 14.91
N ASN A 127 -7.57 -2.38 14.56
CA ASN A 127 -6.49 -1.88 15.41
C ASN A 127 -5.93 -0.52 14.97
N VAL A 128 -6.46 0.08 13.89
CA VAL A 128 -6.09 1.42 13.46
C VAL A 128 -7.26 2.34 13.79
N THR A 129 -7.13 3.07 14.89
CA THR A 129 -7.89 4.31 15.05
C THR A 129 -7.50 5.18 13.86
N VAL A 130 -8.39 5.33 12.87
CA VAL A 130 -8.19 6.26 11.76
C VAL A 130 -8.11 7.64 12.39
N THR A 131 -6.90 8.09 12.66
CA THR A 131 -6.67 9.46 13.08
C THR A 131 -6.73 10.33 11.84
N ARG A 132 -6.91 11.64 12.02
CA ARG A 132 -6.83 12.61 10.92
C ARG A 132 -5.52 12.50 10.10
N LYS A 133 -4.49 11.85 10.68
CA LYS A 133 -3.19 11.55 10.07
C LYS A 133 -3.14 10.23 9.27
N ASP A 134 -4.26 9.56 9.06
CA ASP A 134 -4.37 8.35 8.22
C ASP A 134 -5.24 8.58 6.98
N LEU A 135 -5.85 9.77 6.88
CA LEU A 135 -6.66 10.21 5.75
C LEU A 135 -5.76 10.71 4.61
N PRO A 136 -5.98 10.26 3.36
CA PRO A 136 -5.28 10.84 2.21
C PRO A 136 -5.45 12.37 2.20
N GLY A 137 -4.36 13.11 2.01
CA GLY A 137 -4.44 14.56 1.78
C GLY A 137 -4.31 15.51 2.95
N LEU A 138 -3.97 15.04 4.14
CA LEU A 138 -3.83 15.91 5.32
C LEU A 138 -2.39 16.08 5.80
N GLY A 139 -1.41 16.09 4.89
CA GLY A 139 -0.01 16.37 5.21
C GLY A 139 0.67 15.23 5.97
N ILE A 140 0.25 13.99 5.72
CA ILE A 140 0.92 12.82 6.27
C ILE A 140 2.19 12.59 5.45
N ARG A 141 3.32 12.45 6.14
CA ARG A 141 4.56 11.94 5.56
C ARG A 141 4.21 10.67 4.74
N ASN A 142 4.48 10.67 3.44
CA ASN A 142 4.20 9.62 2.43
C ASN A 142 2.92 9.79 1.58
N SER A 143 2.02 10.73 1.86
CA SER A 143 0.92 11.06 0.92
C SER A 143 1.43 11.84 -0.29
N ILE A 144 2.49 12.61 -0.10
CA ILE A 144 3.16 13.36 -1.16
C ILE A 144 4.60 12.89 -1.17
N PHE A 145 5.12 12.60 -2.35
CA PHE A 145 6.49 12.17 -2.51
C PHE A 145 7.02 12.55 -3.88
N TYR A 146 8.33 12.63 -3.98
CA TYR A 146 8.98 12.76 -5.27
C TYR A 146 9.82 11.52 -5.61
N ILE A 147 10.07 11.37 -6.89
CA ILE A 147 10.90 10.31 -7.46
C ILE A 147 12.08 10.95 -8.18
N GLU A 148 13.27 10.45 -7.88
CA GLU A 148 14.51 10.85 -8.55
C GLU A 148 14.48 10.47 -10.03
N ARG A 149 15.15 11.27 -10.87
CA ARG A 149 15.20 11.05 -12.31
C ARG A 149 15.61 9.60 -12.65
N GLY A 150 14.85 8.97 -13.53
CA GLY A 150 15.14 7.61 -14.03
C GLY A 150 14.77 6.48 -13.06
N ARG A 151 14.16 6.78 -11.91
CA ARG A 151 13.61 5.78 -11.00
C ARG A 151 12.12 5.56 -11.21
N ASP A 152 11.63 4.41 -10.76
CA ASP A 152 10.23 4.04 -10.82
C ASP A 152 9.46 4.46 -9.55
N THR A 153 8.15 4.19 -9.54
CA THR A 153 7.27 4.48 -8.42
C THR A 153 7.34 3.46 -7.30
N SER A 154 8.33 2.56 -7.25
CA SER A 154 8.42 1.60 -6.14
C SER A 154 8.71 2.28 -4.80
N ILE A 155 8.21 1.72 -3.69
CA ILE A 155 8.26 2.35 -2.36
C ILE A 155 9.69 2.74 -1.96
N GLY A 156 10.69 1.92 -2.26
CA GLY A 156 12.09 2.20 -1.92
C GLY A 156 12.72 3.36 -2.68
N ASN A 157 12.08 3.83 -3.75
CA ASN A 157 12.56 4.93 -4.59
C ASN A 157 11.86 6.27 -4.30
N ARG A 158 10.91 6.28 -3.35
CA ARG A 158 10.13 7.47 -2.99
C ARG A 158 10.78 8.18 -1.81
N LYS A 159 10.89 9.51 -1.88
CA LYS A 159 11.10 10.35 -0.69
C LYS A 159 9.80 11.07 -0.36
N GLY A 160 9.20 10.73 0.79
CA GLY A 160 8.03 11.42 1.31
C GLY A 160 8.35 12.88 1.64
N LEU A 161 7.40 13.76 1.37
CA LEU A 161 7.48 15.20 1.61
C LEU A 161 6.46 15.62 2.68
N THR A 162 6.84 16.55 3.55
CA THR A 162 5.87 17.32 4.34
C THR A 162 5.25 18.43 3.48
N LEU A 163 4.21 19.10 3.98
CA LEU A 163 3.63 20.25 3.28
C LEU A 163 4.58 21.44 3.25
N GLU A 164 5.39 21.61 4.30
CA GLU A 164 6.44 22.62 4.37
C GLU A 164 7.52 22.32 3.33
N GLU A 165 8.05 21.09 3.26
CA GLU A 165 9.04 20.69 2.24
C GLU A 165 8.46 20.84 0.82
N LEU A 166 7.19 20.49 0.62
CA LEU A 166 6.52 20.65 -0.67
C LEU A 166 6.47 22.12 -1.13
N TYR A 167 6.24 23.04 -0.20
CA TYR A 167 6.17 24.46 -0.49
C TYR A 167 7.56 25.10 -0.58
N ASP A 168 8.42 24.87 0.41
CA ASP A 168 9.74 25.50 0.51
C ASP A 168 10.69 25.03 -0.60
N ASP A 169 10.68 23.73 -0.93
CA ASP A 169 11.61 23.16 -1.92
C ASP A 169 11.07 23.19 -3.35
N PHE A 170 9.73 23.23 -3.53
CA PHE A 170 9.10 23.06 -4.84
C PHE A 170 8.05 24.12 -5.19
N GLY A 171 7.74 25.06 -4.30
CA GLY A 171 6.74 26.10 -4.53
C GLY A 171 5.31 25.57 -4.67
N ILE A 172 5.06 24.31 -4.28
CA ILE A 172 3.74 23.69 -4.40
C ILE A 172 2.99 23.79 -3.07
N ARG A 173 1.78 24.33 -3.12
CA ARG A 173 0.91 24.46 -1.95
C ARG A 173 -0.35 23.62 -2.14
N LEU A 174 -0.52 22.59 -1.33
CA LEU A 174 -1.79 21.84 -1.28
C LEU A 174 -2.89 22.74 -0.69
N VAL A 175 -3.99 22.93 -1.41
CA VAL A 175 -5.10 23.79 -0.98
C VAL A 175 -6.22 22.96 -0.37
N SER A 176 -6.68 21.93 -1.08
CA SER A 176 -7.73 21.03 -0.57
C SER A 176 -7.68 19.65 -1.23
N TRP A 177 -8.19 18.67 -0.49
CA TRP A 177 -8.47 17.34 -0.97
C TRP A 177 -9.86 16.95 -0.48
N GLU A 178 -10.81 16.88 -1.41
CA GLU A 178 -12.19 16.50 -1.15
C GLU A 178 -12.46 15.18 -1.87
N HIS A 179 -13.15 14.26 -1.22
CA HIS A 179 -13.55 13.00 -1.83
C HIS A 179 -14.81 12.43 -1.17
N ASN A 180 -15.52 11.56 -1.90
CA ASN A 180 -16.62 10.79 -1.32
C ASN A 180 -16.13 9.94 -0.13
N PRO A 181 -16.92 9.85 0.96
CA PRO A 181 -16.52 9.06 2.12
C PRO A 181 -16.38 7.58 1.77
N PRO A 182 -15.56 6.82 2.52
CA PRO A 182 -15.52 5.37 2.42
C PRO A 182 -16.91 4.73 2.55
N ILE A 183 -17.12 3.60 1.88
CA ILE A 183 -18.36 2.84 2.03
C ILE A 183 -18.39 2.08 3.36
N GLU A 184 -19.58 1.96 3.94
CA GLU A 184 -19.83 1.00 5.02
C GLU A 184 -19.97 -0.41 4.45
N ASN A 185 -18.88 -1.16 4.46
CA ASN A 185 -18.85 -2.53 3.93
C ASN A 185 -19.05 -3.57 5.03
N ARG A 186 -19.68 -4.69 4.69
CA ARG A 186 -19.81 -5.85 5.57
C ARG A 186 -18.88 -6.95 5.09
N PHE A 187 -18.32 -7.68 6.05
CA PHE A 187 -17.36 -8.76 5.79
C PHE A 187 -17.91 -10.03 6.41
N GLU A 188 -18.49 -10.89 5.58
CA GLU A 188 -19.22 -12.11 5.95
C GLU A 188 -18.58 -13.38 5.38
#